data_AF-A0A940NXB0-F1
#
_entry.id   AF-A0A940NXB0-F1
#
_cell.length_a   1.000
_cell.length_b   1.000
_cell.length_c   1.000
_cell.angle_alpha   90.00
_cell.angle_beta   90.00
_cell.angle_gamma   90.00
#
_symmetry.space_group_name_H-M   'P 1'
#
loop_
_entity.id
_entity.type
_entity.pdbx_description
1 polymer ?
#
loop_
_entity_poly.entity_id
_entity_poly.type
_entity_poly.pdbx_seq_one_letter_code
_entity_poly.pdbx_strand_id
1 'polypeptide(L)' 'MIKEYRGLVRTREDGSEIINYDDPAFPSYIFDGYVYSGCTWEKVPHFHKDIELLSVHSSCMGYSVNGKNIFLEKG' A
#
# COMPACT_ATOMS: atom_id res chain seq x y z
N MET A 1 2.53 5.21 10.26
CA MET A 1 3.23 6.29 9.53
C MET A 1 4.26 6.90 10.46
N ILE A 2 5.55 6.82 10.11
CA ILE A 2 6.66 7.43 10.84
C ILE A 2 6.52 8.96 10.78
N LYS A 3 6.74 9.64 11.90
CA LYS A 3 6.45 11.08 12.04
C LYS A 3 7.31 11.94 11.12
N GLU A 4 8.55 11.51 10.85
CA GLU A 4 9.50 12.19 9.96
C GLU A 4 9.03 12.27 8.48
N TYR A 5 8.14 11.38 8.03
CA TYR A 5 7.68 11.34 6.64
C TYR A 5 6.32 12.03 6.41
N ARG A 6 5.74 12.63 7.45
CA ARG A 6 4.50 13.42 7.32
C ARG A 6 4.75 14.61 6.39
N GLY A 7 4.05 14.64 5.25
CA GLY A 7 4.13 15.70 4.24
C GLY A 7 4.83 15.31 2.94
N LEU A 8 5.50 14.16 2.90
CA LEU A 8 6.13 13.61 1.69
C LEU A 8 5.15 12.79 0.83
N VAL A 9 4.14 12.20 1.48
CA VAL A 9 3.00 11.54 0.82
C VAL A 9 1.85 12.54 0.72
N ARG A 10 1.40 12.85 -0.50
CA ARG A 10 0.18 13.63 -0.72
C ARG A 10 -0.90 12.73 -1.31
N THR A 11 -2.16 13.12 -1.18
CA THR A 11 -3.28 12.36 -1.74
C THR A 11 -4.00 13.26 -2.76
N ARG A 12 -4.34 12.71 -3.93
CA ARG A 12 -5.18 13.37 -4.93
C ARG A 12 -6.64 13.36 -4.49
N GLU A 13 -7.48 14.14 -5.17
CA GLU A 13 -8.93 14.17 -4.92
C GLU A 13 -9.61 12.81 -5.15
N ASP A 14 -9.03 11.96 -5.99
CA ASP A 14 -9.49 10.59 -6.27
C ASP A 14 -9.00 9.53 -5.27
N GLY A 15 -8.27 9.95 -4.23
CA GLY A 15 -7.72 9.05 -3.21
C GLY A 15 -6.40 8.37 -3.58
N SER A 16 -5.87 8.57 -4.80
CA SER A 16 -4.55 8.06 -5.18
C SER A 16 -3.43 8.83 -4.47
N GLU A 17 -2.35 8.15 -4.16
CA GLU A 17 -1.19 8.77 -3.51
C GLU A 17 -0.27 9.44 -4.55
N ILE A 18 0.35 10.54 -4.14
CA ILE A 18 1.43 11.24 -4.84
C ILE A 18 2.67 11.07 -3.98
N ILE A 19 3.64 10.37 -4.54
CA ILE A 19 4.92 10.10 -3.92
C ILE A 19 6.01 10.73 -4.81
N ASN A 20 6.93 11.48 -4.20
CA ASN A 20 8.11 11.99 -4.89
C ASN A 20 9.27 11.00 -4.73
N TYR A 21 9.33 9.99 -5.60
CA TYR A 21 10.37 8.95 -5.55
C TYR A 21 11.78 9.46 -5.91
N ASP A 22 11.88 10.64 -6.55
CA ASP A 22 13.15 11.27 -6.88
C ASP A 22 13.79 12.00 -5.69
N ASP A 23 13.08 12.12 -4.57
CA ASP A 23 13.65 12.65 -3.33
C ASP A 23 14.53 11.57 -2.66
N PRO A 24 15.85 11.78 -2.56
CA PRO A 24 16.75 10.80 -1.94
C PRO A 24 16.47 10.59 -0.45
N ALA A 25 15.73 11.50 0.19
CA ALA A 25 15.27 11.38 1.56
C ALA A 25 13.93 10.65 1.67
N PHE A 26 13.26 10.36 0.55
CA PHE A 26 12.07 9.52 0.54
C PHE A 26 12.52 8.04 0.60
N PRO A 27 12.34 7.35 1.74
CA PRO A 27 12.58 5.91 1.74
C PRO A 27 11.57 5.29 0.79
N SER A 28 11.95 4.23 0.08
CA SER A 28 10.95 3.26 -0.38
C SER A 28 9.93 3.07 0.75
N TYR A 29 8.66 3.40 0.52
CA TYR A 29 7.65 3.34 1.56
C TYR A 29 7.43 1.87 1.91
N ILE A 30 8.16 1.40 2.92
CA ILE A 30 8.05 0.05 3.44
C ILE A 30 7.09 0.14 4.64
N PHE A 31 5.97 -0.55 4.52
CA PHE A 31 4.98 -0.62 5.58
C PHE A 31 4.73 -2.08 5.93
N ASP A 32 5.20 -2.47 7.12
CA ASP A 32 4.82 -3.74 7.75
C ASP A 32 3.52 -3.54 8.52
N GLY A 33 2.45 -4.16 8.03
CA GLY A 33 1.11 -4.07 8.60
C GLY A 33 0.45 -5.43 8.80
N TYR A 34 -0.68 -5.43 9.49
CA TYR A 34 -1.50 -6.63 9.70
C TYR A 34 -2.90 -6.43 9.14
N VAL A 35 -3.27 -7.17 8.10
CA VAL A 35 -4.62 -7.15 7.52
C VAL A 35 -5.46 -8.22 8.18
N TYR A 36 -6.67 -7.86 8.60
CA TYR A 36 -7.65 -8.79 9.15
C TYR A 36 -9.05 -8.44 8.64
N SER A 37 -9.95 -9.42 8.66
CA SER A 37 -11.33 -9.23 8.20
C SER A 37 -12.02 -8.12 9.00
N GLY A 38 -12.58 -7.14 8.30
CA GLY A 38 -13.25 -5.98 8.86
C GLY A 38 -12.33 -4.80 9.22
N CYS A 39 -11.02 -4.88 8.96
CA CYS A 39 -10.14 -3.72 9.19
C CYS A 39 -10.47 -2.58 8.20
N THR A 40 -10.25 -1.34 8.64
CA THR A 40 -10.74 -0.14 7.94
C THR A 40 -10.15 0.05 6.55
N TRP A 41 -8.94 -0.47 6.29
CA TRP A 41 -8.27 -0.34 4.99
C TRP A 41 -8.51 -1.53 4.06
N GLU A 42 -9.16 -2.62 4.49
CA GLU A 42 -9.38 -3.82 3.64
C GLU A 42 -10.23 -3.52 2.39
N LYS A 43 -11.05 -2.47 2.46
CA LYS A 43 -12.07 -2.09 1.48
C LYS A 43 -11.80 -0.75 0.82
N VAL A 44 -10.65 -0.13 1.09
CA VAL A 44 -10.32 1.17 0.53
C VAL A 44 -9.44 0.95 -0.70
N PRO A 45 -10.03 0.97 -1.92
CA PRO A 45 -9.22 0.89 -3.12
C PRO A 45 -8.36 2.15 -3.23
N HIS A 46 -7.15 1.97 -3.74
CA HIS A 46 -6.28 3.07 -4.11
C HIS A 46 -5.54 2.70 -5.39
N PHE A 47 -4.99 3.70 -6.05
CA PHE A 47 -4.32 3.54 -7.34
C PHE A 47 -2.92 4.14 -7.26
N HIS A 48 -1.97 3.40 -7.81
CA HIS A 48 -0.60 3.87 -8.02
C HIS A 48 -0.36 4.01 -9.53
N LYS A 49 0.38 5.05 -9.94
CA LYS A 49 0.92 5.13 -11.31
C LYS A 49 2.17 4.27 -11.49
N ASP A 50 2.77 3.85 -10.38
CA ASP A 50 4.04 3.14 -10.30
C ASP A 50 3.84 1.71 -9.74
N ILE A 51 4.94 0.98 -9.52
CA ILE A 51 4.91 -0.42 -9.08
C ILE A 51 4.82 -0.51 -7.55
N GLU A 52 3.87 -1.31 -7.06
CA GLU A 52 3.80 -1.75 -5.66
C GLU A 52 4.36 -3.17 -5.54
N LEU A 53 5.18 -3.42 -4.52
CA LEU A 53 5.65 -4.75 -4.15
C LEU A 53 5.02 -5.14 -2.82
N LEU A 54 4.48 -6.36 -2.74
CA LEU A 54 3.83 -6.89 -1.55
C LEU A 54 4.28 -8.32 -1.29
N SER A 55 4.54 -8.66 -0.03
CA SER A 55 4.82 -10.01 0.45
C SER A 55 3.94 -10.33 1.66
N VAL A 56 3.46 -11.57 1.75
CA VAL A 56 2.66 -12.03 2.88
C VAL A 56 3.60 -12.67 3.90
N HIS A 57 3.78 -12.03 5.06
CA HIS A 57 4.71 -12.54 6.09
C HIS A 57 4.17 -13.76 6.83
N SER A 58 2.84 -13.87 6.97
CA SER A 58 2.17 -14.97 7.66
C SER A 58 0.75 -15.19 7.12
N SER A 59 0.28 -16.44 7.11
CA SER A 59 -1.03 -16.84 6.59
C SER A 59 -1.16 -16.61 5.07
N CYS A 60 -2.36 -16.29 4.61
CA CYS A 60 -2.71 -16.00 3.22
C CYS A 60 -3.60 -14.76 3.14
N MET A 61 -3.67 -14.15 1.97
CA MET A 61 -4.48 -12.96 1.70
C MET A 61 -5.08 -12.99 0.31
N GLY A 62 -6.32 -12.52 0.17
CA GLY A 62 -6.88 -12.15 -1.12
C GLY A 62 -6.55 -10.71 -1.46
N TYR A 63 -6.01 -10.46 -2.64
CA TYR A 63 -5.65 -9.12 -3.12
C TYR A 63 -6.36 -8.84 -4.45
N SER A 64 -7.07 -7.71 -4.54
CA SER A 64 -7.86 -7.37 -5.73
C SER A 64 -7.14 -6.32 -6.56
N VAL A 65 -6.82 -6.66 -7.81
CA VAL A 65 -6.17 -5.76 -8.77
C VAL A 65 -7.08 -5.59 -9.97
N ASN A 66 -7.62 -4.39 -10.17
CA ASN A 66 -8.53 -4.06 -11.28
C ASN A 66 -9.71 -5.05 -11.40
N GLY A 67 -10.31 -5.42 -10.26
CA GLY A 67 -11.45 -6.36 -10.19
C GLY A 67 -11.08 -7.84 -10.30
N LYS A 68 -9.79 -8.17 -10.49
CA LYS A 68 -9.31 -9.55 -10.44
C LYS A 68 -8.79 -9.86 -9.04
N ASN A 69 -9.35 -10.90 -8.42
CA ASN A 69 -8.87 -11.39 -7.13
C ASN A 69 -7.70 -12.36 -7.34
N ILE A 70 -6.62 -12.11 -6.61
CA ILE A 70 -5.39 -12.89 -6.60
C ILE A 70 -5.26 -13.45 -5.18
N PHE A 71 -5.07 -14.75 -5.07
CA PHE A 71 -4.79 -15.39 -3.78
C PHE A 71 -3.27 -15.43 -3.58
N LEU A 72 -2.82 -14.92 -2.44
CA LEU A 72 -1.43 -14.84 -2.04
C LEU A 72 -1.20 -15.72 -0.82
N GLU A 73 -0.23 -16.62 -0.92
CA GLU A 73 0.28 -17.39 0.21
C GLU A 73 1.50 -16.67 0.81
N LYS A 74 1.96 -17.14 1.96
CA LYS A 74 3.18 -16.64 2.59
C LYS A 74 4.38 -16.73 1.63
N GLY A 75 5.13 -15.64 1.50
CA GLY A 75 6.28 -15.49 0.62
C GLY A 75 6.22 -14.21 -0.19
#